data_AF-A0A0C9YDC6-F1
#
_entry.id   AF-A0A0C9YDC6-F1
#
_cell.length_a   1.000
_cell.length_b   1.000
_cell.length_c   1.000
_cell.angle_alpha   90.00
_cell.angle_beta   90.00
_cell.angle_gamma   90.00
#
_symmetry.space_group_name_H-M   'P 1'
#
loop_
_entity.id
_entity.type
_entity.pdbx_description
1 polymer ?
#
loop_
_entity_poly.entity_id
_entity_poly.type
_entity_poly.pdbx_seq_one_letter_code
_entity_poly.pdbx_strand_id
1 'polypeptide(L)'
;MSTRSYREAVDCLNSLQSNAATLEAVRASGGRLSQFAIPEMLEYLGRIGYHPDQLNALNVIHITGTKGKGSTGAFTDSILRQAMPGWKVGLYTSPHLVAVRERIRIDGAPLSEVQFAKHFFEVWDRLKENDTRAMEKTPPMPGYFRFITLLAFHAFLEGKVNAAILEVGVGGTYDSTNIVPKPVVTG
;
A
#
# COMPACT_ATOMS: atom_id res chain seq x y z
N MET A 1 -3.42 8.92 27.25
CA MET A 1 -3.52 7.71 26.41
C MET A 1 -2.09 7.29 26.07
N SER A 2 -1.70 6.05 26.36
CA SER A 2 -0.38 5.55 25.94
C SER A 2 -0.31 5.56 24.42
N THR A 3 0.63 6.30 23.85
CA THR A 3 0.82 6.37 22.39
C THR A 3 1.39 5.03 21.94
N ARG A 4 0.62 4.25 21.16
CA ARG A 4 1.09 2.95 20.63
C ARG A 4 2.35 3.16 19.77
N SER A 5 3.31 2.28 19.95
CA SER A 5 4.69 2.39 19.45
C SER A 5 4.88 1.77 18.07
N TYR A 6 5.99 2.13 17.41
CA TYR A 6 6.41 1.50 16.15
C TYR A 6 6.65 0.00 16.29
N ARG A 7 7.22 -0.44 17.42
CA ARG A 7 7.45 -1.86 17.68
C ARG A 7 6.14 -2.64 17.71
N GLU A 8 5.14 -2.15 18.45
CA GLU A 8 3.81 -2.77 18.49
C GLU A 8 3.16 -2.83 17.10
N ALA A 9 3.30 -1.78 16.30
CA ALA A 9 2.81 -1.77 14.92
C ALA A 9 3.49 -2.87 14.07
N VAL A 10 4.81 -3.04 14.19
CA VAL A 10 5.55 -4.08 13.49
C VAL A 10 5.14 -5.49 13.96
N ASP A 11 4.94 -5.68 15.26
CA ASP A 11 4.50 -6.96 15.82
C ASP A 11 3.10 -7.33 15.31
N CYS A 12 2.15 -6.38 15.28
CA CYS A 12 0.84 -6.56 14.67
C CYS A 12 0.94 -6.87 13.18
N LEU A 13 1.78 -6.13 12.42
CA LEU A 13 1.96 -6.35 10.99
C LEU A 13 2.50 -7.76 10.70
N ASN A 14 3.46 -8.23 11.48
CA ASN A 14 4.07 -9.55 11.32
C ASN A 14 3.15 -10.70 11.73
N SER A 15 2.07 -10.42 12.47
CA SER A 15 1.03 -11.42 12.79
C SER A 15 0.08 -11.71 11.62
N LEU A 16 0.08 -10.87 10.58
CA LEU A 16 -0.77 -11.05 9.40
C LEU A 16 -0.27 -12.20 8.51
N GLN A 17 -1.17 -12.76 7.70
CA GLN A 17 -0.81 -13.78 6.72
C GLN A 17 0.31 -13.29 5.79
N SER A 18 1.36 -14.09 5.66
CA SER A 18 2.55 -13.73 4.88
C SER A 18 2.28 -13.78 3.36
N ASN A 19 3.12 -13.08 2.61
CA ASN A 19 3.05 -13.08 1.14
C ASN A 19 3.31 -14.48 0.56
N ALA A 20 4.24 -15.23 1.16
CA ALA A 20 4.55 -16.60 0.73
C ALA A 20 3.31 -17.49 0.88
N ALA A 21 2.67 -17.48 2.05
CA ALA A 21 1.45 -18.25 2.30
C ALA A 21 0.29 -17.82 1.37
N THR A 22 0.18 -16.52 1.09
CA THR A 22 -0.84 -16.01 0.14
C THR A 22 -0.60 -16.54 -1.28
N LEU A 23 0.65 -16.51 -1.75
CA LEU A 23 1.02 -17.01 -3.08
C LEU A 23 0.85 -18.53 -3.20
N GLU A 24 1.17 -19.28 -2.15
CA GLU A 24 0.94 -20.73 -2.09
C GLU A 24 -0.55 -21.07 -2.20
N ALA A 25 -1.41 -20.35 -1.46
CA ALA A 25 -2.87 -20.54 -1.55
C ALA A 25 -3.39 -20.25 -2.97
N VAL A 26 -2.91 -19.18 -3.61
CA VAL A 26 -3.27 -18.85 -5.00
C VAL A 26 -2.84 -19.97 -5.95
N ARG A 27 -1.59 -20.47 -5.81
CA ARG A 27 -1.08 -21.59 -6.64
C ARG A 27 -1.91 -22.86 -6.43
N ALA A 28 -2.18 -23.23 -5.18
CA ALA A 28 -3.00 -24.40 -4.84
C ALA A 28 -4.43 -24.31 -5.40
N SER A 29 -4.97 -23.09 -5.55
CA SER A 29 -6.29 -22.87 -6.14
C SER A 29 -6.32 -22.94 -7.67
N GLY A 30 -5.17 -23.08 -8.33
CA GLY A 30 -5.04 -22.95 -9.78
C GLY A 30 -5.23 -21.51 -10.29
N GLY A 31 -4.91 -20.51 -9.46
CA GLY A 31 -5.07 -19.09 -9.80
C GLY A 31 -6.48 -18.52 -9.59
N ARG A 32 -7.49 -19.35 -9.28
CA ARG A 32 -8.88 -18.90 -9.07
C ARG A 32 -9.01 -17.85 -7.97
N LEU A 33 -8.18 -17.92 -6.92
CA LEU A 33 -8.21 -16.92 -5.85
C LEU A 33 -7.75 -15.52 -6.29
N SER A 34 -6.97 -15.40 -7.37
CA SER A 34 -6.50 -14.10 -7.86
C SER A 34 -7.63 -13.17 -8.28
N GLN A 35 -8.74 -13.70 -8.78
CA GLN A 35 -9.88 -12.90 -9.24
C GLN A 35 -10.55 -12.09 -8.11
N PHE A 36 -10.39 -12.53 -6.86
CA PHE A 36 -10.93 -11.84 -5.68
C PHE A 36 -9.99 -10.73 -5.17
N ALA A 37 -8.75 -10.65 -5.66
CA ALA A 37 -7.76 -9.76 -5.07
C ALA A 37 -8.12 -8.27 -5.16
N ILE A 38 -8.59 -7.82 -6.33
CA ILE A 38 -9.01 -6.43 -6.53
C ILE A 38 -10.31 -6.13 -5.77
N PRO A 39 -11.38 -6.94 -5.89
CA PRO A 39 -12.59 -6.77 -5.08
C PRO A 39 -12.31 -6.70 -3.57
N GLU A 40 -11.46 -7.58 -3.03
CA GLU A 40 -11.12 -7.58 -1.59
C GLU A 40 -10.36 -6.31 -1.21
N MET A 41 -9.42 -5.85 -2.05
CA MET A 41 -8.69 -4.60 -1.79
C MET A 41 -9.59 -3.36 -1.80
N LEU A 42 -10.57 -3.30 -2.71
CA LEU A 42 -11.55 -2.23 -2.75
C LEU A 42 -12.46 -2.25 -1.50
N GLU A 43 -12.85 -3.44 -1.03
CA GLU A 43 -13.59 -3.59 0.21
C GLU A 43 -12.78 -3.08 1.41
N TYR A 44 -11.51 -3.48 1.55
CA TYR A 44 -10.65 -2.97 2.62
C TYR A 44 -10.44 -1.46 2.54
N LEU A 45 -10.30 -0.89 1.33
CA LEU A 45 -10.20 0.55 1.12
C LEU A 45 -11.46 1.27 1.65
N GLY A 46 -12.65 0.74 1.33
CA GLY A 46 -13.93 1.24 1.84
C GLY A 46 -14.02 1.15 3.37
N ARG A 47 -13.56 0.04 3.95
CA ARG A 47 -13.58 -0.18 5.41
C ARG A 47 -12.71 0.81 6.17
N ILE A 48 -11.61 1.28 5.57
CA ILE A 48 -10.76 2.35 6.15
C ILE A 48 -11.24 3.77 5.82
N GLY A 49 -12.42 3.91 5.22
CA GLY A 49 -13.11 5.18 5.01
C GLY A 49 -12.73 5.90 3.72
N TYR A 50 -12.19 5.20 2.72
CA TYR A 50 -11.83 5.78 1.42
C TYR A 50 -12.65 5.19 0.28
N HIS A 51 -12.95 6.02 -0.71
CA HIS A 51 -13.48 5.61 -2.01
C HIS A 51 -12.34 5.54 -3.05
N PRO A 52 -12.35 4.60 -4.01
CA PRO A 52 -11.30 4.49 -5.03
C PRO A 52 -11.02 5.78 -5.79
N ASP A 53 -12.04 6.60 -6.06
CA ASP A 53 -11.86 7.87 -6.76
C ASP A 53 -10.99 8.88 -6.02
N GLN A 54 -10.90 8.78 -4.69
CA GLN A 54 -10.02 9.64 -3.89
C GLN A 54 -8.54 9.32 -4.17
N LEU A 55 -8.22 8.11 -4.63
CA LEU A 55 -6.86 7.73 -5.01
C LEU A 55 -6.37 8.49 -6.26
N ASN A 56 -7.28 8.99 -7.09
CA ASN A 56 -6.91 9.79 -8.28
C ASN A 56 -6.24 11.11 -7.89
N ALA A 57 -6.52 11.65 -6.70
CA ALA A 57 -5.87 12.87 -6.20
C ALA A 57 -4.35 12.70 -5.99
N LEU A 58 -3.86 11.45 -5.95
CA LEU A 58 -2.45 11.13 -5.78
C LEU A 58 -1.64 11.18 -7.08
N ASN A 59 -2.25 11.48 -8.24
CA ASN A 59 -1.57 11.56 -9.54
C ASN A 59 -0.58 10.40 -9.77
N VAL A 60 -1.10 9.17 -9.75
CA VAL A 60 -0.28 7.97 -9.60
C VAL A 60 0.57 7.67 -10.84
N ILE A 61 1.85 7.40 -10.62
CA ILE A 61 2.77 6.73 -11.55
C ILE A 61 2.88 5.27 -11.11
N HIS A 62 2.36 4.34 -11.91
CA HIS A 62 2.27 2.93 -11.55
C HIS A 62 3.31 2.11 -12.32
N ILE A 63 4.23 1.46 -11.60
CA ILE A 63 5.41 0.82 -12.17
C ILE A 63 5.36 -0.69 -11.90
N THR A 64 5.32 -1.48 -12.96
CA THR A 64 5.49 -2.93 -12.98
C THR A 64 6.71 -3.35 -13.81
N GLY A 65 6.93 -4.66 -13.91
CA GLY A 65 8.03 -5.27 -14.65
C GLY A 65 8.81 -6.31 -13.84
N THR A 66 9.53 -7.16 -14.56
CA THR A 66 10.31 -8.24 -13.95
C THR A 66 11.58 -7.72 -13.26
N LYS A 67 12.19 -6.67 -13.82
CA LYS A 67 13.43 -6.06 -13.31
C LYS A 67 13.35 -4.53 -13.46
N GLY A 68 14.11 -3.82 -12.61
CA GLY A 68 14.24 -2.36 -12.72
C GLY A 68 13.10 -1.53 -12.12
N LYS A 69 12.05 -2.15 -11.57
CA LYS A 69 10.93 -1.44 -10.91
C LYS A 69 11.40 -0.46 -9.83
N GLY A 70 12.05 -0.97 -8.79
CA GLY A 70 12.58 -0.13 -7.71
C GLY A 70 13.55 0.96 -8.19
N SER A 71 14.44 0.66 -9.14
CA SER A 71 15.34 1.67 -9.74
C SER A 71 14.58 2.75 -10.49
N THR A 72 13.58 2.37 -11.30
CA THR A 72 12.72 3.30 -12.04
C THR A 72 11.92 4.16 -11.07
N GLY A 73 11.38 3.57 -10.00
CA GLY A 73 10.68 4.30 -8.95
C GLY A 73 11.58 5.32 -8.24
N ALA A 74 12.80 4.93 -7.88
CA ALA A 74 13.78 5.83 -7.25
C ALA A 74 14.22 6.98 -8.17
N PHE A 75 14.45 6.71 -9.45
CA PHE A 75 14.78 7.76 -10.43
C PHE A 75 13.60 8.70 -10.64
N THR A 76 12.38 8.16 -10.73
CA THR A 76 11.16 8.97 -10.87
C THR A 76 10.95 9.89 -9.67
N ASP A 77 11.12 9.37 -8.44
CA ASP A 77 11.04 10.17 -7.20
C ASP A 77 12.06 11.32 -7.21
N SER A 78 13.31 11.01 -7.55
CA SER A 78 14.38 12.01 -7.63
C SER A 78 14.10 13.10 -8.66
N ILE A 79 13.62 12.71 -9.85
CA ILE A 79 13.29 13.64 -10.93
C ILE A 79 12.11 14.52 -10.52
N LEU A 80 11.01 13.96 -10.01
CA LEU A 80 9.82 14.73 -9.63
C LEU A 80 10.12 15.75 -8.53
N ARG A 81 10.85 15.35 -7.48
CA ARG A 81 11.23 16.27 -6.40
C ARG A 81 12.09 17.44 -6.87
N GLN A 82 12.93 17.22 -7.90
CA GLN A 82 13.75 18.29 -8.48
C GLN A 82 12.97 19.15 -9.47
N ALA A 83 12.14 18.53 -10.32
CA ALA A 83 11.40 19.22 -11.38
C ALA A 83 10.22 20.03 -10.84
N MET A 84 9.61 19.60 -9.73
CA MET A 84 8.45 20.25 -9.11
C MET A 84 8.76 20.69 -7.66
N PRO A 85 9.58 21.74 -7.45
CA PRO A 85 9.83 22.27 -6.12
C PRO A 85 8.51 22.66 -5.42
N GLY A 86 8.29 22.10 -4.22
CA GLY A 86 7.07 22.32 -3.44
C GLY A 86 5.99 21.25 -3.61
N TRP A 87 6.15 20.30 -4.53
CA TRP A 87 5.33 19.09 -4.53
C TRP A 87 5.83 18.10 -3.48
N LYS A 88 4.89 17.55 -2.72
CA LYS A 88 5.13 16.43 -1.84
C LYS A 88 5.03 15.14 -2.64
N VAL A 89 6.09 14.33 -2.69
CA VAL A 89 6.15 13.12 -3.51
C VAL A 89 6.14 11.88 -2.63
N GLY A 90 5.22 10.96 -2.89
CA GLY A 90 5.14 9.66 -2.23
C GLY A 90 5.79 8.57 -3.07
N LEU A 91 6.55 7.68 -2.43
CA LEU A 91 7.12 6.50 -3.08
C LEU A 91 6.77 5.25 -2.27
N TYR A 92 6.12 4.29 -2.92
CA TYR A 92 5.82 2.97 -2.38
C TYR A 92 6.62 1.90 -3.10
N THR A 93 7.48 1.17 -2.38
CA THR A 93 8.41 0.17 -2.94
C THR A 93 8.42 -1.14 -2.17
N SER A 94 8.87 -2.22 -2.83
CA SER A 94 9.03 -3.53 -2.19
C SER A 94 10.14 -4.39 -2.80
N PRO A 95 10.81 -5.27 -2.01
CA PRO A 95 10.77 -5.37 -0.54
C PRO A 95 11.54 -4.22 0.15
N HIS A 96 11.57 -4.22 1.49
CA HIS A 96 12.53 -3.40 2.25
C HIS A 96 13.83 -4.17 2.50
N LEU A 97 14.92 -3.47 2.82
CA LEU A 97 16.21 -4.08 3.14
C LEU A 97 16.44 -4.19 4.66
N VAL A 98 16.17 -3.12 5.42
CA VAL A 98 16.43 -3.08 6.87
C VAL A 98 15.16 -2.89 7.67
N ALA A 99 14.32 -1.92 7.30
CA ALA A 99 13.11 -1.57 8.03
C ALA A 99 11.89 -1.43 7.13
N VAL A 100 10.71 -1.89 7.59
CA VAL A 100 9.47 -1.83 6.81
C VAL A 100 9.07 -0.41 6.39
N ARG A 101 9.48 0.60 7.15
CA ARG A 101 9.28 2.02 6.83
C ARG A 101 9.92 2.43 5.50
N GLU A 102 10.96 1.75 5.05
CA GLU A 102 11.58 2.01 3.74
C GLU A 102 10.61 1.84 2.57
N ARG A 103 9.55 1.03 2.75
CA ARG A 103 8.51 0.80 1.75
C ARG A 103 7.63 2.02 1.51
N ILE A 104 7.54 2.95 2.46
CA ILE A 104 6.65 4.12 2.37
C ILE A 104 7.50 5.36 2.63
N ARG A 105 7.80 6.09 1.56
CA ARG A 105 8.60 7.32 1.63
C ARG A 105 7.77 8.51 1.22
N ILE A 106 8.03 9.64 1.87
CA ILE A 106 7.49 10.94 1.51
C ILE A 106 8.69 11.89 1.42
N ASP A 107 8.80 12.61 0.31
CA ASP A 107 9.90 13.53 0.01
C ASP A 107 11.29 12.87 0.11
N GLY A 108 11.40 11.65 -0.40
CA GLY A 108 12.64 10.87 -0.41
C GLY A 108 13.02 10.22 0.93
N ALA A 109 12.29 10.50 2.01
CA ALA A 109 12.57 9.94 3.33
C ALA A 109 11.52 8.89 3.73
N PRO A 110 11.93 7.74 4.32
CA PRO A 110 11.00 6.83 4.98
C PRO A 110 10.16 7.54 6.04
N LEU A 111 8.93 7.09 6.27
CA LEU A 111 8.15 7.57 7.42
C LEU A 111 8.97 7.44 8.71
N SER A 112 8.86 8.42 9.60
CA SER A 112 9.40 8.28 10.96
C SER A 112 8.66 7.17 11.72
N GLU A 113 9.25 6.67 12.80
CA GLU A 113 8.60 5.65 13.64
C GLU A 113 7.26 6.11 14.20
N VAL A 114 7.18 7.38 14.60
CA VAL A 114 5.95 8.00 15.10
C VAL A 114 4.89 8.10 14.01
N GLN A 115 5.27 8.56 12.81
CA GLN A 115 4.35 8.65 11.67
C GLN A 115 3.86 7.26 11.24
N PHE A 116 4.75 6.28 11.18
CA PHE A 116 4.39 4.92 10.83
C PHE A 116 3.42 4.33 11.85
N ALA A 117 3.73 4.43 13.15
CA ALA A 117 2.85 3.91 14.20
C ALA A 117 1.47 4.58 14.16
N LYS A 118 1.43 5.91 14.02
CA LYS A 118 0.17 6.67 13.88
C LYS A 118 -0.68 6.12 12.73
N HIS A 119 -0.14 6.14 11.51
CA HIS A 119 -0.88 5.71 10.33
C HIS A 119 -1.23 4.22 10.36
N PHE A 120 -0.34 3.40 10.91
CA PHE A 120 -0.58 1.97 11.08
C PHE A 120 -1.83 1.73 11.92
N PHE A 121 -1.89 2.35 13.11
CA PHE A 121 -3.00 2.14 14.01
C PHE A 121 -4.30 2.81 13.55
N GLU A 122 -4.23 3.94 12.82
CA GLU A 122 -5.39 4.53 12.15
C GLU A 122 -6.02 3.55 11.15
N VAL A 123 -5.22 2.87 10.33
CA VAL A 123 -5.69 1.85 9.38
C VAL A 123 -6.17 0.59 10.11
N TRP A 124 -5.39 0.10 11.07
CA TRP A 124 -5.67 -1.11 11.82
C TRP A 124 -6.98 -1.02 12.61
N ASP A 125 -7.20 0.08 13.32
CA ASP A 125 -8.40 0.26 14.13
C ASP A 125 -9.63 0.41 13.24
N ARG A 126 -9.56 1.18 12.15
CA ARG A 126 -10.68 1.30 11.19
C ARG A 126 -11.07 -0.06 10.60
N LEU A 127 -10.10 -0.92 10.29
CA LEU A 127 -10.39 -2.29 9.84
C LEU A 127 -11.07 -3.14 10.91
N LYS A 128 -10.66 -3.00 12.19
CA LYS A 128 -11.28 -3.73 13.31
C LYS A 128 -12.68 -3.23 13.66
N GLU A 129 -12.88 -1.92 13.59
CA GLU A 129 -14.15 -1.27 13.94
C GLU A 129 -15.20 -1.42 12.84
N ASN A 130 -14.77 -1.52 11.58
CA ASN A 130 -15.65 -1.70 10.44
C ASN A 130 -15.50 -3.11 9.84
N ASP A 131 -16.38 -4.02 10.21
CA ASP A 131 -16.44 -5.39 9.69
C ASP A 131 -17.47 -5.56 8.55
N THR A 132 -17.84 -4.46 7.88
CA THR A 132 -18.77 -4.52 6.74
C THR A 132 -18.09 -5.23 5.58
N ARG A 133 -18.53 -6.47 5.30
CA ARG A 133 -18.02 -7.29 4.20
C ARG A 133 -19.02 -7.35 3.06
N ALA A 134 -18.58 -6.96 1.86
CA ALA A 134 -19.37 -7.08 0.63
C ALA A 134 -19.31 -8.52 0.09
N MET A 135 -18.18 -9.21 0.30
CA MET A 135 -18.05 -10.63 0.01
C MET A 135 -17.91 -11.42 1.32
N GLU A 136 -18.77 -12.43 1.51
CA GLU A 136 -18.82 -13.23 2.75
C GLU A 136 -17.47 -13.87 3.12
N LYS A 137 -16.62 -14.13 2.12
CA LYS A 137 -15.31 -14.79 2.29
C LYS A 137 -14.14 -13.82 2.44
N THR A 138 -14.33 -12.50 2.34
CA THR A 138 -13.25 -11.54 2.56
C THR A 138 -12.73 -11.69 4.00
N PRO A 139 -11.44 -11.97 4.20
CA PRO A 139 -10.89 -12.07 5.56
C PRO A 139 -11.06 -10.75 6.33
N PRO A 140 -11.34 -10.77 7.64
CA PRO A 140 -11.48 -9.55 8.44
C PRO A 140 -10.25 -8.65 8.36
N MET A 141 -9.05 -9.22 8.36
CA MET A 141 -7.80 -8.48 8.17
C MET A 141 -7.14 -8.85 6.85
N PRO A 142 -6.65 -7.87 6.06
CA PRO A 142 -5.88 -8.15 4.87
C PRO A 142 -4.56 -8.84 5.23
N GLY A 143 -4.04 -9.68 4.33
CA GLY A 143 -2.68 -10.20 4.43
C GLY A 143 -1.62 -9.08 4.38
N TYR A 144 -0.38 -9.42 4.75
CA TYR A 144 0.72 -8.47 4.97
C TYR A 144 0.86 -7.43 3.84
N PHE A 145 0.98 -7.86 2.58
CA PHE A 145 1.21 -6.93 1.46
C PHE A 145 0.01 -6.04 1.15
N ARG A 146 -1.21 -6.56 1.33
CA ARG A 146 -2.44 -5.79 1.16
C ARG A 146 -2.56 -4.72 2.24
N PHE A 147 -2.29 -5.09 3.50
CA PHE A 147 -2.29 -4.15 4.61
C PHE A 147 -1.28 -3.01 4.39
N ILE A 148 -0.03 -3.34 4.06
CA ILE A 148 0.99 -2.29 3.89
C ILE A 148 0.70 -1.39 2.67
N THR A 149 0.02 -1.91 1.64
CA THR A 149 -0.45 -1.09 0.51
C THR A 149 -1.55 -0.11 0.94
N LEU A 150 -2.52 -0.56 1.75
CA LEU A 150 -3.54 0.33 2.34
C LEU A 150 -2.92 1.40 3.24
N LEU A 151 -1.90 1.02 4.03
CA LEU A 151 -1.13 1.96 4.84
C LEU A 151 -0.44 3.03 4.00
N ALA A 152 0.16 2.64 2.86
CA ALA A 152 0.78 3.59 1.94
C ALA A 152 -0.25 4.60 1.37
N PHE A 153 -1.40 4.10 0.90
CA PHE A 153 -2.48 4.99 0.43
C PHE A 153 -2.97 5.94 1.52
N HIS A 154 -3.21 5.43 2.73
CA HIS A 154 -3.64 6.24 3.86
C HIS A 154 -2.61 7.34 4.19
N ALA A 155 -1.32 6.98 4.28
CA ALA A 155 -0.25 7.93 4.57
C ALA A 155 -0.09 8.99 3.47
N PHE A 156 -0.26 8.64 2.20
CA PHE A 156 -0.17 9.59 1.09
C PHE A 156 -1.37 10.55 1.04
N LEU A 157 -2.59 10.05 1.30
CA LEU A 157 -3.80 10.88 1.35
C LEU A 157 -3.77 11.84 2.55
N GLU A 158 -3.49 11.35 3.76
CA GLU A 158 -3.32 12.19 4.96
C GLU A 158 -2.17 13.18 4.80
N GLY A 159 -1.07 12.72 4.21
CA GLY A 159 0.09 13.54 3.89
C GLY A 159 -0.17 14.60 2.82
N LYS A 160 -1.30 14.53 2.11
CA LYS A 160 -1.63 15.38 0.94
C LYS A 160 -0.50 15.37 -0.10
N VAL A 161 -0.01 14.16 -0.41
CA VAL A 161 0.98 13.95 -1.47
C VAL A 161 0.40 14.41 -2.81
N ASN A 162 1.21 15.15 -3.58
CA ASN A 162 0.83 15.66 -4.90
C ASN A 162 1.00 14.61 -6.00
N ALA A 163 1.99 13.72 -5.88
CA ALA A 163 2.24 12.62 -6.81
C ALA A 163 2.74 11.39 -6.06
N ALA A 164 2.17 10.22 -6.33
CA ALA A 164 2.56 8.95 -5.74
C ALA A 164 3.11 7.99 -6.79
N ILE A 165 4.30 7.45 -6.53
CA ILE A 165 4.94 6.44 -7.36
C ILE A 165 4.71 5.09 -6.67
N LEU A 166 4.02 4.18 -7.37
CA LEU A 166 3.65 2.87 -6.83
C LEU A 166 4.41 1.78 -7.58
N GLU A 167 5.29 1.07 -6.89
CA GLU A 167 5.85 -0.18 -7.38
C GLU A 167 4.86 -1.33 -7.16
N VAL A 168 4.51 -2.03 -8.23
CA VAL A 168 3.79 -3.30 -8.20
C VAL A 168 4.62 -4.36 -7.47
N GLY A 169 4.00 -5.12 -6.58
CA GLY A 169 4.65 -6.24 -5.91
C GLY A 169 4.92 -7.39 -6.87
N VAL A 170 3.85 -7.97 -7.44
CA VAL A 170 3.95 -9.10 -8.40
C VAL A 170 2.92 -8.96 -9.52
N GLY A 171 3.38 -9.06 -10.76
CA GLY A 171 2.51 -9.10 -11.94
C GLY A 171 1.93 -7.72 -12.27
N GLY A 172 0.71 -7.43 -11.81
CA GLY A 172 0.03 -6.16 -12.10
C GLY A 172 -1.49 -6.28 -11.99
N THR A 173 -2.12 -7.10 -12.85
CA THR A 173 -3.59 -7.22 -12.97
C THR A 173 -4.29 -7.45 -11.62
N TYR A 174 -3.73 -8.29 -10.77
CA TYR A 174 -4.28 -8.65 -9.46
C TYR A 174 -3.43 -8.16 -8.29
N ASP A 175 -2.51 -7.23 -8.53
CA ASP A 175 -1.66 -6.66 -7.48
C ASP A 175 -2.46 -5.70 -6.60
N SER A 176 -2.14 -5.66 -5.31
CA SER A 176 -2.76 -4.78 -4.31
C SER A 176 -2.76 -3.29 -4.71
N THR A 177 -1.75 -2.87 -5.48
CA THR A 177 -1.61 -1.48 -5.93
C THR A 177 -2.55 -1.14 -7.10
N ASN A 178 -3.11 -2.13 -7.79
CA ASN A 178 -3.96 -1.97 -8.98
C ASN A 178 -5.43 -1.65 -8.65
N ILE A 179 -5.65 -0.77 -7.67
CA ILE A 179 -6.98 -0.27 -7.28
C ILE A 179 -7.18 1.21 -7.57
N VAL A 180 -6.18 1.87 -8.18
CA VAL A 180 -6.25 3.27 -8.58
C VAL A 180 -7.03 3.38 -9.90
N PRO A 181 -8.17 4.08 -9.95
CA PRO A 181 -9.00 4.10 -11.15
C PRO A 181 -8.37 4.80 -12.35
N LYS A 182 -7.64 5.90 -12.12
CA LYS A 182 -7.06 6.75 -13.17
C LYS A 182 -5.61 7.10 -12.85
N PRO A 183 -4.67 6.14 -12.91
CA PRO A 183 -3.25 6.46 -12.84
C PRO A 183 -2.88 7.39 -14.00
N VAL A 184 -1.97 8.33 -13.75
CA VAL A 184 -1.49 9.28 -14.78
C VAL A 184 -0.68 8.53 -15.84
N VAL A 185 0.06 7.52 -15.42
CA VAL A 185 0.84 6.63 -16.30
C VAL A 185 1.00 5.26 -15.66
N THR A 186 1.05 4.24 -16.50
CA THR A 186 1.31 2.84 -16.13
C THR A 186 2.41 2.29 -17.04
N GLY A 187 3.38 1.54 -16.51
CA GLY A 187 4.45 0.91 -17.30
C GLY A 187 5.04 -0.29 -16.61
#